data_AF-H0JR79-F1
#
_entry.id   AF-H0JR79-F1
#
_cell.length_a   1.000
_cell.length_b   1.000
_cell.length_c   1.000
_cell.angle_alpha   90.00
_cell.angle_beta   90.00
_cell.angle_gamma   90.00
#
_symmetry.space_group_name_H-M   'P 1'
#
loop_
_entity.id
_entity.type
_entity.pdbx_description
1 polymer ?
#
loop_
_entity_poly.entity_id
_entity_poly.type
_entity_poly.pdbx_seq_one_letter_code
_entity_poly.pdbx_strand_id
1 'polypeptide(L)'
;MQIAVVVFPGLTALDVVGPYEVLRYLPEADVRFVWHETGPVVTDSGVLALGATHTFDETPSPDIVLVPGSGTAIAVAAEDKRLREWLRSTHRTST
;
A
#
# COMPACT_ATOMS: atom_id res chain seq x y z
N MET A 1 -13.19 9.77 0.66
CA MET A 1 -11.79 9.99 0.25
C MET A 1 -11.03 8.68 0.34
N GLN A 2 -10.62 8.12 -0.79
CA GLN A 2 -9.96 6.83 -0.89
C GLN A 2 -8.44 6.96 -0.68
N ILE A 3 -7.91 6.24 0.29
CA ILE A 3 -6.49 6.23 0.67
C ILE A 3 -5.94 4.83 0.41
N ALA A 4 -5.08 4.69 -0.59
CA ALA A 4 -4.43 3.42 -0.90
C ALA A 4 -3.08 3.33 -0.18
N VAL A 5 -2.92 2.32 0.67
CA VAL A 5 -1.65 1.97 1.30
C VAL A 5 -1.10 0.71 0.65
N VAL A 6 0.04 0.82 -0.02
CA VAL A 6 0.64 -0.32 -0.71
C VAL A 6 1.23 -1.29 0.33
N VAL A 7 0.88 -2.58 0.23
CA VAL A 7 1.44 -3.62 1.10
C VAL A 7 2.14 -4.70 0.27
N PHE A 8 3.48 -4.71 0.28
CA PHE A 8 4.30 -5.69 -0.43
C PHE A 8 5.11 -6.59 0.53
N PRO A 9 5.48 -7.82 0.13
CA PRO A 9 6.27 -8.73 0.95
C PRO A 9 7.59 -8.09 1.39
N GLY A 10 7.87 -8.10 2.69
CA GLY A 10 9.06 -7.51 3.27
C GLY A 10 9.00 -5.99 3.51
N LEU A 11 7.81 -5.37 3.44
CA LEU A 11 7.61 -3.98 3.88
C LEU A 11 7.99 -3.78 5.35
N THR A 12 8.34 -2.56 5.76
CA THR A 12 8.46 -2.21 7.18
C THR A 12 7.09 -1.85 7.75
N ALA A 13 6.63 -2.62 8.74
CA ALA A 13 5.26 -2.51 9.26
C ALA A 13 4.92 -1.12 9.81
N LEU A 14 5.88 -0.48 10.48
CA LEU A 14 5.69 0.84 11.08
C LEU A 14 5.42 1.93 10.05
N ASP A 15 6.02 1.83 8.86
CA ASP A 15 5.82 2.78 7.76
C ASP A 15 4.39 2.70 7.18
N VAL A 16 3.71 1.57 7.38
CA VAL A 16 2.28 1.41 7.08
C VAL A 16 1.43 1.89 8.26
N VAL A 17 1.64 1.29 9.44
CA VAL A 17 0.76 1.47 10.60
C VAL A 17 0.81 2.91 11.15
N GLY A 18 1.97 3.56 11.14
CA GLY A 18 2.14 4.92 11.64
C GLY A 18 1.25 5.92 10.92
N PRO A 19 1.41 6.12 9.59
CA PRO A 19 0.54 6.99 8.81
C PRO A 19 -0.91 6.53 8.81
N TYR A 20 -1.17 5.21 8.73
CA TYR A 20 -2.52 4.65 8.78
C TYR A 20 -3.30 5.11 10.02
N GLU A 21 -2.70 5.03 11.22
CA GLU A 21 -3.36 5.42 12.46
C GLU A 21 -3.75 6.91 12.51
N VAL A 22 -3.10 7.77 11.72
CA VAL A 22 -3.51 9.17 11.58
C VAL A 22 -4.58 9.31 10.51
N LEU A 23 -4.33 8.75 9.32
CA LEU A 23 -5.18 8.91 8.13
C LEU A 23 -6.57 8.29 8.29
N ARG A 24 -6.70 7.20 9.04
CA ARG A 24 -7.99 6.50 9.26
C ARG A 24 -9.03 7.33 10.02
N TYR A 25 -8.61 8.41 10.70
CA TYR A 25 -9.51 9.30 11.45
C TYR A 25 -9.96 10.52 10.64
N LEU A 26 -9.49 10.68 9.40
CA LEU A 26 -10.00 11.75 8.53
C LEU A 26 -11.47 11.51 8.19
N PRO A 27 -12.30 12.57 8.10
CA PRO A 27 -13.69 12.44 7.66
C PRO A 27 -13.76 11.72 6.31
N GLU A 28 -14.69 10.76 6.20
CA GLU A 28 -14.95 10.00 4.96
C GLU A 28 -13.75 9.22 4.41
N ALA A 29 -12.75 8.92 5.26
CA ALA A 29 -11.60 8.11 4.86
C ALA A 29 -12.02 6.66 4.54
N ASP A 30 -11.74 6.22 3.33
CA ASP A 30 -11.79 4.82 2.88
C ASP A 30 -10.35 4.34 2.72
N VAL A 31 -9.79 3.74 3.76
CA VAL A 31 -8.41 3.22 3.74
C VAL A 31 -8.40 1.80 3.18
N ARG A 32 -7.57 1.58 2.16
CA ARG A 32 -7.39 0.28 1.51
C ARG A 32 -5.94 -0.16 1.57
N PHE A 33 -5.69 -1.39 2.02
CA PHE A 33 -4.37 -2.01 1.90
C PHE A 33 -4.33 -2.74 0.56
N VAL A 34 -3.49 -2.26 -0.36
CA VAL A 34 -3.54 -2.63 -1.77
C VAL A 34 -2.33 -3.47 -2.16
N TRP A 35 -2.59 -4.61 -2.81
CA TRP A 35 -1.56 -5.45 -3.43
C TRP A 35 -2.08 -6.12 -4.70
N HIS A 36 -1.37 -7.13 -5.22
CA HIS A 36 -1.82 -7.93 -6.37
C HIS A 36 -3.06 -8.75 -6.06
N GLU A 37 -3.13 -9.30 -4.85
CA GLU A 37 -4.20 -10.19 -4.36
C GLU A 37 -4.50 -9.85 -2.90
N THR A 38 -5.73 -10.15 -2.47
CA THR A 38 -6.12 -10.00 -1.07
C THR A 38 -5.55 -11.14 -0.23
N GLY A 39 -5.29 -10.87 1.06
CA GLY A 39 -4.72 -11.85 1.97
C GLY A 39 -3.45 -11.37 2.67
N PRO A 40 -2.77 -12.26 3.42
CA PRO A 40 -1.66 -11.89 4.27
C PRO A 40 -0.39 -11.54 3.49
N VAL A 41 0.26 -10.44 3.88
CA VAL A 41 1.55 -9.97 3.39
C VAL A 41 2.51 -9.92 4.57
N VAL A 42 3.53 -10.78 4.55
CA VAL A 42 4.53 -10.87 5.63
C VAL A 42 5.49 -9.68 5.56
N THR A 43 5.69 -9.00 6.69
CA THR A 43 6.58 -7.83 6.79
C THR A 43 8.04 -8.25 6.99
N ASP A 44 8.97 -7.29 6.95
CA ASP A 44 10.42 -7.51 7.12
C ASP A 44 10.82 -8.27 8.41
N SER A 45 9.99 -8.23 9.45
CA SER A 45 10.17 -9.00 10.69
C SER A 45 10.10 -10.52 10.51
N GLY A 46 9.48 -11.00 9.43
CA GLY A 46 9.23 -12.42 9.16
C GLY A 46 8.12 -13.06 10.03
N VAL A 47 7.49 -12.31 10.94
CA VAL A 47 6.45 -12.82 11.86
C VAL A 47 5.14 -12.06 11.69
N LEU A 48 5.21 -10.73 11.65
CA LEU A 48 4.02 -9.90 11.47
C LEU A 48 3.54 -10.00 10.01
N ALA A 49 2.23 -10.12 9.84
CA ALA A 49 1.57 -10.02 8.55
C ALA A 49 0.51 -8.92 8.57
N LEU A 50 0.44 -8.14 7.50
CA LEU A 50 -0.65 -7.21 7.24
C LEU A 50 -1.56 -7.78 6.14
N GLY A 51 -2.86 -7.57 6.24
CA GLY A 51 -3.79 -8.07 5.23
C GLY A 51 -3.96 -7.09 4.08
N ALA A 52 -3.58 -7.46 2.86
CA ALA A 52 -4.08 -6.80 1.66
C ALA A 52 -5.60 -6.99 1.61
N THR A 53 -6.34 -5.88 1.60
CA THR A 53 -7.81 -5.89 1.60
C THR A 53 -8.39 -5.69 0.20
N HIS A 54 -7.62 -5.08 -0.70
CA HIS A 54 -8.04 -4.79 -2.06
C HIS A 54 -6.89 -5.02 -3.04
N THR A 55 -7.24 -5.18 -4.30
CA THR A 55 -6.31 -5.26 -5.42
C THR A 55 -6.11 -3.90 -6.10
N PHE A 56 -5.07 -3.80 -6.92
CA PHE A 56 -4.85 -2.63 -7.78
C PHE A 56 -6.05 -2.33 -8.70
N ASP A 57 -6.74 -3.36 -9.19
CA ASP A 57 -7.87 -3.21 -10.12
C ASP A 57 -9.13 -2.70 -9.41
N GLU A 58 -9.32 -3.07 -8.15
CA GLU A 58 -10.41 -2.58 -7.30
C GLU A 58 -10.16 -1.15 -6.79
N THR A 59 -8.91 -0.67 -6.87
CA THR A 59 -8.48 0.65 -6.38
C THR A 59 -7.72 1.43 -7.48
N PRO A 60 -8.36 1.75 -8.63
CA PRO A 60 -7.65 2.30 -9.79
C PRO A 60 -7.33 3.80 -9.70
N SER A 61 -7.99 4.53 -8.79
CA SER A 61 -7.88 6.00 -8.68
C SER A 61 -8.05 6.48 -7.22
N PRO A 62 -7.12 6.18 -6.32
CA PRO A 62 -7.12 6.72 -4.96
C PRO A 62 -6.77 8.21 -4.95
N ASP A 63 -7.28 8.92 -3.94
CA ASP A 63 -6.98 10.33 -3.70
C ASP A 63 -5.58 10.48 -3.10
N ILE A 64 -5.20 9.59 -2.18
CA ILE A 64 -3.89 9.53 -1.52
C ILE A 64 -3.27 8.14 -1.75
N VAL A 65 -1.98 8.10 -2.08
CA VAL A 65 -1.19 6.87 -2.14
C VAL A 65 -0.07 6.92 -1.11
N LEU A 66 -0.02 5.94 -0.21
CA LEU A 66 1.08 5.72 0.73
C LEU A 66 1.90 4.52 0.27
N VAL A 67 3.19 4.73 -0.01
CA VAL A 67 4.15 3.66 -0.31
C VAL A 67 5.12 3.55 0.87
N PRO A 68 5.09 2.45 1.65
CA PRO A 68 5.99 2.29 2.79
C PRO A 68 7.42 2.00 2.34
N GLY A 69 8.37 2.24 3.23
CA GLY A 69 9.73 1.77 3.06
C GLY A 69 9.87 0.28 3.34
N SER A 70 11.09 -0.20 3.15
CA SER A 70 11.58 -1.45 3.70
C SER A 70 13.10 -1.44 3.73
N GLY A 71 13.71 -2.45 4.37
CA GLY A 71 15.13 -2.71 4.24
C GLY A 71 15.52 -3.12 2.81
N THR A 72 15.75 -4.41 2.58
CA THR A 72 16.22 -4.91 1.27
C THR A 72 15.10 -5.19 0.27
N ALA A 73 13.85 -5.30 0.72
CA ALA A 73 12.72 -5.68 -0.12
C ALA A 73 12.28 -4.59 -1.11
N ILE A 74 12.63 -3.32 -0.86
CA ILE A 74 12.16 -2.18 -1.66
C ILE A 74 12.65 -2.26 -3.10
N ALA A 75 13.87 -2.77 -3.31
CA ALA A 75 14.43 -2.94 -4.65
C ALA A 75 13.62 -3.95 -5.48
N VAL A 76 13.13 -5.02 -4.84
CA VAL A 76 12.30 -6.02 -5.50
C VAL A 76 10.91 -5.45 -5.82
N ALA A 77 10.29 -4.77 -4.84
CA ALA A 77 9.00 -4.11 -5.05
C ALA A 77 9.08 -3.02 -6.13
N ALA A 78 10.17 -2.27 -6.21
CA ALA A 78 10.38 -1.23 -7.21
C ALA A 78 10.54 -1.77 -8.64
N GLU A 79 10.89 -3.04 -8.82
CA GLU A 79 10.95 -3.71 -10.13
C GLU A 79 9.60 -4.34 -10.54
N ASP A 80 8.61 -4.37 -9.64
CA ASP A 80 7.28 -4.87 -9.94
C ASP A 80 6.59 -4.00 -10.99
N LYS A 81 6.39 -4.57 -12.19
CA LYS A 81 5.81 -3.84 -13.33
C LYS A 81 4.40 -3.36 -13.04
N ARG A 82 3.57 -4.18 -12.39
CA ARG A 82 2.16 -3.86 -12.14
C ARG A 82 2.05 -2.74 -11.12
N LEU A 83 2.85 -2.78 -10.05
CA LEU A 83 2.93 -1.70 -9.08
C LEU A 83 3.36 -0.38 -9.75
N ARG A 84 4.41 -0.41 -10.59
CA ARG A 84 4.89 0.79 -11.29
C ARG A 84 3.85 1.36 -12.25
N GLU A 85 3.18 0.51 -13.00
CA GLU A 85 2.12 0.92 -13.93
C GLU A 85 0.93 1.51 -13.19
N TRP A 86 0.51 0.87 -12.10
CA TRP A 86 -0.54 1.38 -11.23
C TRP A 86 -0.15 2.73 -10.61
N LEU A 87 1.05 2.86 -10.02
CA LEU A 87 1.55 4.13 -9.46
C LEU A 87 1.62 5.24 -10.50
N ARG A 88 2.06 4.95 -11.73
CA ARG A 88 2.06 5.93 -12.83
C ARG A 88 0.66 6.37 -13.21
N SER A 89 -0.32 5.45 -13.16
CA SER A 89 -1.71 5.77 -13.45
C SER A 89 -2.32 6.62 -12.34
N THR A 90 -2.18 6.20 -11.08
CA THR A 90 -2.79 6.85 -9.92
C THR A 90 -2.17 8.21 -9.63
N HIS A 91 -0.86 8.39 -9.84
CA HIS A 91 -0.19 9.69 -9.69
C HIS A 91 -0.83 10.81 -10.51
N ARG A 92 -1.45 10.48 -11.65
CA ARG A 92 -2.12 11.46 -12.51
C ARG A 92 -3.41 12.03 -11.91
N THR A 93 -3.97 11.36 -10.91
CA THR A 93 -5.27 11.69 -10.30
C THR A 93 -5.19 11.91 -8.79
N SER A 94 -4.15 11.41 -8.11
CA SER A 94 -3.92 11.63 -6.69
C SER A 94 -3.54 13.09 -6.41
N THR A 95 -3.92 13.60 -5.23
CA THR A 95 -3.67 15.00 -4.83
C THR A 95 -2.55 15.11 -3.80
#